data_AF-A0AAD5BWN1-F1
#
_entry.id   AF-A0AAD5BWN1-F1
#
_cell.length_a   1.000
_cell.length_b   1.000
_cell.length_c   1.000
_cell.angle_alpha   90.00
_cell.angle_beta   90.00
_cell.angle_gamma   90.00
#
_symmetry.space_group_name_H-M   'P 1'
#
loop_
_entity.id
_entity.type
_entity.pdbx_description
1 polymer ?
#
loop_
_entity_poly.entity_id
_entity_poly.type
_entity_poly.pdbx_seq_one_letter_code
_entity_poly.pdbx_strand_id
1 'polypeptide(L)'
;MGDSESIPSRQLSFNSSKNEKGGQKKEKVVDVQKLQKMKRGKVSAWTMKGLMKIISKSGFSTLSNALDENEDAAEQGEQKDGTITCEWEAQNAGYVIFRNVAKHGHRYIEENDLLRFMSQDDVKKVLPLFEGAVETGRIKKKAFSNWVVSVYKERKFLALSLNDTKTAIEELNKLVSGLTLFVLIIVWLLLMGIATTEVLLFISSQLLLGVFMFGTSAKTAFEAIIFVFVMHPFDVGDRCVVDGVQVVVEEVNILTTVFLRYDNEKIYYPNSILATKAISNFNRSPEMGDSVEFDLDVSTSMENILALKAKIKAYIDNKPQLWRPKHSVRVREIEDVNKMKMSLYVTHTINFQNYDEKSDRRSNLVMELKNIFEELGIKYHLLPQEVLIRYVGSASPPVSTATRLS
;
A
#
# COMPACT_ATOMS: atom_id res chain seq x y z
N MET A 1 -10.20 -35.51 48.71
CA MET A 1 -9.38 -35.93 47.54
C MET A 1 -9.87 -35.13 46.35
N GLY A 2 -9.06 -34.19 45.88
CA GLY A 2 -9.35 -33.33 44.73
C GLY A 2 -9.21 -31.84 45.05
N ASP A 3 -8.09 -31.42 45.62
CA ASP A 3 -7.75 -30.01 45.81
C ASP A 3 -7.59 -29.33 44.45
N SER A 4 -8.37 -28.26 44.22
CA SER A 4 -8.21 -27.35 43.09
C SER A 4 -7.09 -26.36 43.41
N GLU A 5 -5.87 -26.66 42.98
CA GLU A 5 -4.76 -25.70 42.99
C GLU A 5 -5.05 -24.56 42.01
N SER A 6 -5.50 -23.44 42.57
CA SER A 6 -5.52 -22.16 41.88
C SER A 6 -4.08 -21.67 41.69
N ILE A 7 -3.67 -21.51 40.43
CA ILE A 7 -2.36 -20.95 40.08
C ILE A 7 -2.31 -19.49 40.58
N PRO A 8 -1.32 -19.10 41.41
CA PRO A 8 -1.27 -17.75 41.92
C PRO A 8 -0.83 -16.79 40.81
N SER A 9 -1.66 -15.79 40.53
CA SER A 9 -1.33 -14.64 39.69
C SER A 9 -0.11 -13.91 40.26
N ARG A 10 1.09 -14.22 39.75
CA ARG A 10 2.31 -13.48 40.08
C ARG A 10 2.18 -12.03 39.59
N GLN A 11 1.77 -11.13 40.48
CA GLN A 11 1.92 -9.69 40.30
C GLN A 11 3.43 -9.38 40.41
N LEU A 12 4.07 -9.15 39.26
CA LEU A 12 5.42 -8.59 39.21
C LEU A 12 5.33 -7.09 39.52
N SER A 13 5.55 -6.73 40.79
CA SER A 13 5.77 -5.36 41.21
C SER A 13 7.21 -4.94 40.89
N PHE A 14 7.39 -4.08 39.89
CA PHE A 14 8.68 -3.45 39.63
C PHE A 14 8.78 -2.15 40.44
N ASN A 15 9.57 -2.18 41.50
CA ASN A 15 10.03 -0.97 42.18
C ASN A 15 11.14 -0.32 41.34
N SER A 16 10.81 0.77 40.66
CA SER A 16 11.81 1.69 40.09
C SER A 16 12.05 2.80 41.13
N SER A 17 13.15 2.72 41.87
CA SER A 17 13.65 3.82 42.68
C SER A 17 14.21 4.90 41.75
N LYS A 18 13.44 5.98 41.56
CA LYS A 18 14.00 7.26 41.12
C LYS A 18 13.60 8.30 42.15
N ASN A 19 14.60 8.76 42.89
CA ASN A 19 14.48 9.86 43.83
C ASN A 19 14.27 11.14 43.04
N GLU A 20 13.09 11.75 43.12
CA GLU A 20 12.88 13.16 42.87
C GLU A 20 11.65 13.64 43.65
N LYS A 21 11.77 14.83 44.22
CA LYS A 21 10.98 15.37 45.34
C LYS A 21 9.52 15.62 44.95
N GLY A 22 8.62 15.24 45.86
CA GLY A 22 7.35 15.92 46.14
C GLY A 22 6.22 15.81 45.11
N GLY A 23 5.25 14.92 45.35
CA GLY A 23 3.94 14.95 44.68
C GLY A 23 3.19 13.62 44.73
N GLN A 24 1.99 13.61 45.29
CA GLN A 24 1.14 12.42 45.55
C GLN A 24 0.86 11.57 44.29
N LYS A 25 1.04 10.25 44.41
CA LYS A 25 0.68 9.25 43.38
C LYS A 25 -0.81 8.92 43.43
N LYS A 26 -1.53 9.09 42.30
CA LYS A 26 -2.78 8.39 42.02
C LYS A 26 -2.48 7.13 41.20
N GLU A 27 -2.82 5.96 41.73
CA GLU A 27 -2.77 4.69 41.00
C GLU A 27 -3.78 4.70 39.84
N LYS A 28 -3.31 4.54 38.61
CA LYS A 28 -4.14 4.13 37.48
C LYS A 28 -3.90 2.64 37.24
N VAL A 29 -4.84 1.82 37.69
CA VAL A 29 -4.89 0.39 37.37
C VAL A 29 -5.28 0.26 35.91
N VAL A 30 -4.33 -0.12 35.05
CA VAL A 30 -4.57 -0.39 33.64
C VAL A 30 -4.93 -1.86 33.48
N ASP A 31 -6.18 -2.11 33.09
CA ASP A 31 -6.74 -3.43 32.87
C ASP A 31 -6.09 -4.12 31.65
N VAL A 32 -5.25 -5.11 31.93
CA VAL A 32 -4.37 -5.83 30.99
C VAL A 32 -5.17 -6.58 29.92
N GLN A 33 -6.43 -6.93 30.19
CA GLN A 33 -7.28 -7.68 29.25
C GLN A 33 -7.81 -6.78 28.10
N LYS A 34 -7.95 -5.47 28.32
CA LYS A 34 -8.38 -4.52 27.29
C LYS A 34 -7.28 -4.20 26.27
N LEU A 35 -6.01 -4.30 26.69
CA LEU A 35 -4.84 -4.13 25.83
C LEU A 35 -4.59 -5.32 24.88
N GLN A 36 -5.04 -6.53 25.26
CA GLN A 36 -4.89 -7.72 24.41
C GLN A 36 -5.83 -7.73 23.19
N LYS A 37 -6.96 -7.01 23.23
CA LYS A 37 -7.89 -6.92 22.08
C LYS A 37 -7.48 -5.93 20.99
N MET A 38 -6.57 -4.97 21.27
CA MET A 38 -6.16 -3.94 20.28
C MET A 38 -4.89 -4.27 19.48
N LYS A 39 -4.24 -5.41 19.70
CA LYS A 39 -2.92 -5.72 19.11
C LYS A 39 -2.92 -6.78 18.00
N ARG A 40 -4.05 -7.00 17.32
CA ARG A 40 -4.13 -8.00 16.22
C ARG A 40 -3.89 -7.48 14.80
N GLY A 41 -3.46 -6.22 14.62
CA GLY A 41 -3.29 -5.65 13.26
C GLY A 41 -2.07 -4.75 13.03
N LYS A 42 -1.10 -4.66 13.95
CA LYS A 42 0.10 -3.81 13.78
C LYS A 42 1.32 -4.47 14.40
N VAL A 43 2.03 -5.31 13.65
CA VAL A 43 3.22 -6.06 14.14
C VAL A 43 4.48 -5.82 13.28
N SER A 44 4.52 -4.82 12.41
CA SER A 44 5.74 -4.48 11.64
C SER A 44 6.71 -3.59 12.42
N ALA A 45 6.21 -2.47 12.96
CA ALA A 45 7.05 -1.40 13.50
C ALA A 45 7.78 -1.76 14.81
N TRP A 46 7.09 -2.42 15.75
CA TRP A 46 7.65 -2.81 17.05
C TRP A 46 8.65 -3.95 16.91
N THR A 47 8.34 -4.91 16.03
CA THR A 47 9.16 -6.09 15.77
C THR A 47 10.49 -5.70 15.16
N MET A 48 10.54 -4.70 14.27
CA MET A 48 11.80 -4.15 13.77
C MET A 48 12.59 -3.36 14.80
N LYS A 49 11.96 -2.60 15.70
CA LYS A 49 12.70 -1.92 16.77
C LYS A 49 13.28 -2.94 17.76
N GLY A 50 12.56 -4.05 17.98
CA GLY A 50 13.04 -5.23 18.69
C GLY A 50 14.22 -5.89 17.98
N LEU A 51 14.04 -6.32 16.73
CA LEU A 51 15.06 -6.95 15.88
C LEU A 51 16.31 -6.07 15.73
N MET A 52 16.16 -4.78 15.44
CA MET A 52 17.29 -3.86 15.25
C MET A 52 18.05 -3.62 16.58
N LYS A 53 17.32 -3.47 17.70
CA LYS A 53 17.91 -3.31 19.03
C LYS A 53 18.56 -4.59 19.54
N ILE A 54 18.09 -5.73 19.06
CA ILE A 54 18.64 -7.04 19.34
C ILE A 54 19.90 -7.26 18.51
N ILE A 55 19.85 -7.03 17.19
CA ILE A 55 21.00 -7.11 16.28
C ILE A 55 22.11 -6.15 16.72
N SER A 56 21.78 -4.98 17.26
CA SER A 56 22.77 -4.05 17.83
C SER A 56 23.35 -4.50 19.17
N LYS A 57 22.69 -5.42 19.89
CA LYS A 57 23.09 -5.89 21.23
C LYS A 57 23.73 -7.28 21.24
N SER A 58 23.38 -8.14 20.29
CA SER A 58 24.00 -9.46 20.13
C SER A 58 25.13 -9.40 19.11
N GLY A 59 26.31 -8.96 19.57
CA GLY A 59 27.58 -9.33 18.94
C GLY A 59 28.22 -8.36 17.96
N PHE A 60 28.15 -7.04 18.20
CA PHE A 60 29.09 -6.08 17.58
C PHE A 60 30.37 -5.84 18.40
N SER A 61 30.62 -6.62 19.46
CA SER A 61 31.79 -6.43 20.32
C SER A 61 33.13 -6.87 19.69
N THR A 62 33.14 -7.41 18.48
CA THR A 62 34.37 -7.76 17.74
C THR A 62 34.61 -6.94 16.48
N LEU A 63 33.70 -6.02 16.12
CA LEU A 63 33.95 -5.06 15.03
C LEU A 63 34.26 -3.65 15.53
N SER A 64 34.19 -3.40 16.85
CA SER A 64 34.64 -2.14 17.43
C SER A 64 36.17 -2.00 17.43
N ASN A 65 36.92 -3.11 17.38
CA ASN A 65 38.39 -3.08 17.39
C ASN A 65 39.02 -3.32 16.02
N ALA A 66 38.24 -3.70 15.00
CA ALA A 66 38.74 -3.86 13.63
C ALA A 66 38.60 -2.58 12.79
N LEU A 67 38.10 -1.51 13.39
CA LEU A 67 37.98 -0.17 12.79
C LEU A 67 38.96 0.85 13.38
N ASP A 68 39.70 0.49 14.45
CA ASP A 68 40.68 1.38 15.12
C ASP A 68 42.12 1.23 14.59
N GLU A 69 42.39 0.35 13.61
CA GLU A 69 43.76 0.11 13.09
C GLU A 69 43.99 0.53 11.63
N ASN A 70 43.10 1.35 11.04
CA ASN A 70 43.37 2.00 9.76
C ASN A 70 43.17 3.51 9.85
N GLU A 71 43.84 4.13 10.83
CA GLU A 71 44.22 5.54 10.77
C GLU A 71 45.53 5.63 9.99
N ASP A 72 45.46 6.02 8.72
CA ASP A 72 46.49 6.79 7.99
C ASP A 72 46.24 6.71 6.47
N ALA A 73 45.30 7.53 5.98
CA ALA A 73 45.41 8.24 4.69
C ALA A 73 44.14 9.05 4.37
N ALA A 74 44.28 10.37 4.46
CA ALA A 74 43.64 11.40 3.63
C ALA A 74 42.10 11.54 3.59
N GLU A 75 41.63 12.49 4.40
CA GLU A 75 40.73 13.61 4.03
C GLU A 75 39.36 13.33 3.36
N GLN A 76 38.33 13.32 4.22
CA GLN A 76 37.05 14.08 4.18
C GLN A 76 36.11 13.91 2.95
N GLY A 77 34.83 13.53 3.09
CA GLY A 77 34.02 13.50 4.31
C GLY A 77 32.62 12.88 4.19
N GLU A 78 32.03 12.78 5.38
CA GLU A 78 30.67 12.35 5.78
C GLU A 78 30.32 10.86 5.72
N GLN A 79 30.86 10.13 6.71
CA GLN A 79 30.30 8.87 7.18
C GLN A 79 29.00 9.16 7.94
N LYS A 80 27.88 9.21 7.21
CA LYS A 80 26.54 9.38 7.80
C LYS A 80 26.17 8.18 8.66
N ASP A 81 25.72 8.48 9.87
CA ASP A 81 25.00 7.60 10.79
C ASP A 81 24.06 6.65 10.03
N GLY A 82 24.08 5.36 10.36
CA GLY A 82 23.44 4.23 9.64
C GLY A 82 21.91 4.25 9.53
N THR A 83 21.35 5.36 9.07
CA THR A 83 19.94 5.59 8.80
C THR A 83 19.67 5.27 7.34
N ILE A 84 18.74 4.33 7.09
CA ILE A 84 18.34 3.94 5.74
C ILE A 84 17.51 5.10 5.16
N THR A 85 18.04 5.80 4.16
CA THR A 85 17.40 6.98 3.56
C THR A 85 16.66 6.67 2.27
N CYS A 86 17.00 5.59 1.57
CA CYS A 86 16.44 5.24 0.26
C CYS A 86 16.22 3.72 0.08
N GLU A 87 15.46 3.35 -0.94
CA GLU A 87 15.09 1.96 -1.21
C GLU A 87 16.29 1.07 -1.51
N TRP A 88 17.30 1.59 -2.23
CA TRP A 88 18.52 0.83 -2.54
C TRP A 88 19.33 0.55 -1.26
N GLU A 89 19.45 1.53 -0.36
CA GLU A 89 20.09 1.34 0.95
C GLU A 89 19.33 0.32 1.80
N ALA A 90 17.99 0.32 1.75
CA ALA A 90 17.16 -0.67 2.42
C ALA A 90 17.44 -2.08 1.88
N GLN A 91 17.56 -2.20 0.56
CA GLN A 91 17.89 -3.46 -0.10
C GLN A 91 19.30 -3.95 0.25
N ASN A 92 20.28 -3.05 0.28
CA ASN A 92 21.65 -3.37 0.67
C ASN A 92 21.75 -3.73 2.17
N ALA A 93 21.07 -2.99 3.04
CA ALA A 93 20.97 -3.31 4.47
C ALA A 93 20.33 -4.70 4.66
N GLY A 94 19.26 -5.00 3.91
CA GLY A 94 18.66 -6.33 3.88
C GLY A 94 19.64 -7.42 3.47
N TYR A 95 20.50 -7.16 2.48
CA TYR A 95 21.55 -8.10 2.08
C TYR A 95 22.61 -8.33 3.17
N VAL A 96 23.11 -7.24 3.77
CA VAL A 96 24.14 -7.28 4.82
C VAL A 96 23.60 -8.01 6.05
N ILE A 97 22.38 -7.69 6.48
CA ILE A 97 21.73 -8.36 7.61
C ILE A 97 21.51 -9.85 7.30
N PHE A 98 21.04 -10.19 6.09
CA PHE A 98 20.85 -11.58 5.69
C PHE A 98 22.14 -12.39 5.79
N ARG A 99 23.26 -11.84 5.30
CA ARG A 99 24.58 -12.51 5.33
C ARG A 99 25.11 -12.70 6.74
N ASN A 100 24.76 -11.80 7.66
CA ASN A 100 25.19 -11.86 9.05
C ASN A 100 24.33 -12.81 9.90
N VAL A 101 23.05 -12.96 9.56
CA VAL A 101 22.12 -13.85 10.27
C VAL A 101 22.22 -15.28 9.76
N ALA A 102 22.35 -15.49 8.44
CA ALA A 102 22.52 -16.82 7.87
C ALA A 102 23.92 -17.37 8.19
N LYS A 103 24.04 -18.68 8.43
CA LYS A 103 25.33 -19.36 8.54
C LYS A 103 26.17 -19.18 7.27
N HIS A 104 27.49 -19.08 7.41
CA HIS A 104 28.41 -18.93 6.29
C HIS A 104 28.17 -19.97 5.19
N GLY A 105 27.93 -19.52 3.95
CA GLY A 105 27.69 -20.37 2.78
C GLY A 105 26.24 -20.85 2.59
N HIS A 106 25.33 -20.60 3.53
CA HIS A 106 23.93 -21.01 3.40
C HIS A 106 23.10 -19.99 2.60
N ARG A 107 22.18 -20.49 1.76
CA ARG A 107 21.30 -19.67 0.90
C ARG A 107 19.97 -19.25 1.57
N TYR A 108 19.74 -19.69 2.81
CA TYR A 108 18.50 -19.51 3.56
C TYR A 108 18.81 -19.21 5.03
N ILE A 109 17.93 -18.44 5.67
CA ILE A 109 17.90 -18.28 7.14
C ILE A 109 16.93 -19.33 7.70
N GLU A 110 17.37 -20.12 8.67
CA GLU A 110 16.53 -21.10 9.36
C GLU A 110 16.02 -20.57 10.71
N GLU A 111 15.00 -21.23 11.27
CA GLU A 111 14.45 -20.88 12.59
C GLU A 111 15.54 -20.82 13.68
N ASN A 112 16.47 -21.77 13.66
CA ASN A 112 17.61 -21.84 14.57
C ASN A 112 18.57 -20.66 14.44
N ASP A 113 18.67 -20.04 13.26
CA ASP A 113 19.51 -18.87 13.04
C ASP A 113 18.84 -17.62 13.62
N LEU A 114 17.50 -17.52 13.52
CA LEU A 114 16.71 -16.44 14.14
C LEU A 114 16.70 -16.54 15.67
N LEU A 115 16.64 -17.75 16.23
CA LEU A 115 16.65 -18.00 17.68
C LEU A 115 17.91 -17.50 18.39
N ARG A 116 19.02 -17.28 17.65
CA ARG A 116 20.24 -16.66 18.19
C ARG A 116 20.05 -15.19 18.52
N PHE A 117 19.10 -14.54 17.85
CA PHE A 117 18.84 -13.12 17.98
C PHE A 117 17.54 -12.91 18.77
N MET A 118 16.47 -13.66 18.51
CA MET A 118 15.16 -13.40 19.12
C MET A 118 14.57 -14.61 19.85
N SER A 119 13.63 -14.34 20.75
CA SER A 119 12.94 -15.38 21.52
C SER A 119 12.07 -16.26 20.61
N GLN A 120 11.83 -17.51 21.02
CA GLN A 120 11.01 -18.45 20.25
C GLN A 120 9.59 -17.92 19.97
N ASP A 121 9.02 -17.14 20.90
CA ASP A 121 7.71 -16.51 20.71
C ASP A 121 7.72 -15.40 19.66
N ASP A 122 8.87 -14.74 19.45
CA ASP A 122 9.02 -13.70 18.44
C ASP A 122 9.34 -14.31 17.07
N VAL A 123 10.11 -15.39 17.02
CA VAL A 123 10.35 -16.18 15.80
C VAL A 123 9.03 -16.65 15.19
N LYS A 124 8.11 -17.18 16.01
CA LYS A 124 6.77 -17.61 15.57
C LYS A 124 5.91 -16.49 14.99
N LYS A 125 6.14 -15.23 15.39
CA LYS A 125 5.44 -14.06 14.84
C LYS A 125 6.09 -13.54 13.56
N VAL A 126 7.41 -13.69 13.45
CA VAL A 126 8.23 -13.12 12.39
C VAL A 126 8.28 -14.02 11.16
N LEU A 127 8.38 -15.35 11.34
CA LEU A 127 8.40 -16.31 10.23
C LEU A 127 7.22 -16.15 9.25
N PRO A 128 5.97 -15.99 9.71
CA PRO A 128 4.83 -15.82 8.82
C PRO A 128 4.85 -14.54 7.96
N LEU A 129 5.71 -13.57 8.29
CA LEU A 129 5.82 -12.32 7.55
C LEU A 129 6.66 -12.46 6.27
N PHE A 130 7.40 -13.56 6.10
CA PHE A 130 8.24 -13.79 4.93
C PHE A 130 7.57 -14.75 3.95
N GLU A 131 7.53 -14.35 2.68
CA GLU A 131 7.01 -15.18 1.59
C GLU A 131 7.70 -16.55 1.55
N GLY A 132 6.91 -17.62 1.69
CA GLY A 132 7.36 -19.02 1.63
C GLY A 132 8.01 -19.57 2.91
N ALA A 133 8.13 -18.77 3.98
CA ALA A 133 8.76 -19.22 5.22
C ALA A 133 7.85 -20.10 6.09
N VAL A 134 6.52 -19.96 6.00
CA VAL A 134 5.54 -20.78 6.74
C VAL A 134 5.62 -22.26 6.36
N GLU A 135 5.91 -22.56 5.09
CA GLU A 135 5.94 -23.93 4.56
C GLU A 135 7.31 -24.59 4.67
N THR A 136 8.38 -23.78 4.51
CA THR A 136 9.75 -24.30 4.43
C THR A 136 10.54 -24.15 5.73
N GLY A 137 10.03 -23.38 6.70
CA GLY A 137 10.78 -22.96 7.89
C GLY A 137 12.03 -22.13 7.55
N ARG A 138 12.13 -21.65 6.29
CA ARG A 138 13.34 -21.07 5.69
C ARG A 138 13.01 -19.76 5.00
N ILE A 139 13.82 -18.74 5.26
CA ILE A 139 13.69 -17.43 4.62
C ILE A 139 14.74 -17.30 3.52
N LYS A 140 14.29 -17.06 2.28
CA LYS A 140 15.16 -16.79 1.12
C LYS A 140 15.76 -15.39 1.22
N LYS A 141 16.99 -15.22 0.70
CA LYS A 141 17.66 -13.91 0.58
C LYS A 141 16.78 -12.82 -0.04
N LYS A 142 16.14 -13.14 -1.18
CA LYS A 142 15.27 -12.19 -1.91
C LYS A 142 14.04 -11.82 -1.08
N ALA A 143 13.39 -12.81 -0.45
CA ALA A 143 12.25 -12.58 0.43
C ALA A 143 12.61 -11.69 1.63
N PHE A 144 13.77 -11.91 2.25
CA PHE A 144 14.24 -11.07 3.34
C PHE A 144 14.53 -9.64 2.89
N SER A 145 15.21 -9.46 1.76
CA SER A 145 15.55 -8.14 1.22
C SER A 145 14.29 -7.35 0.84
N ASN A 146 13.32 -8.00 0.19
CA ASN A 146 12.04 -7.40 -0.17
C ASN A 146 11.25 -7.00 1.09
N TRP A 147 11.29 -7.82 2.14
CA TRP A 147 10.67 -7.49 3.42
C TRP A 147 11.31 -6.28 4.09
N VAL A 148 12.64 -6.15 4.08
CA VAL A 148 13.30 -4.96 4.62
C VAL A 148 12.90 -3.70 3.85
N VAL A 149 12.78 -3.80 2.53
CA VAL A 149 12.29 -2.70 1.68
C VAL A 149 10.84 -2.36 2.00
N SER A 150 9.95 -3.35 2.15
CA SER A 150 8.53 -3.10 2.47
C SER A 150 8.37 -2.42 3.83
N VAL A 151 9.17 -2.82 4.83
CA VAL A 151 9.15 -2.17 6.14
C VAL A 151 9.76 -0.76 6.11
N TYR A 152 10.81 -0.53 5.32
CA TYR A 152 11.34 0.82 5.10
C TYR A 152 10.26 1.73 4.48
N LYS A 153 9.58 1.25 3.43
CA LYS A 153 8.47 1.97 2.78
C LYS A 153 7.37 2.30 3.77
N GLU A 154 6.90 1.31 4.54
CA GLU A 154 5.88 1.49 5.56
C GLU A 154 6.29 2.54 6.61
N ARG A 155 7.54 2.51 7.09
CA ARG A 155 8.05 3.51 8.04
C ARG A 155 8.17 4.90 7.43
N LYS A 156 8.61 5.01 6.18
CA LYS A 156 8.68 6.27 5.45
C LYS A 156 7.28 6.87 5.31
N PHE A 157 6.30 6.07 4.90
CA PHE A 157 4.90 6.51 4.78
C PHE A 157 4.30 6.92 6.13
N LEU A 158 4.57 6.16 7.21
CA LEU A 158 4.13 6.54 8.55
C LEU A 158 4.78 7.85 9.04
N ALA A 159 6.07 8.04 8.77
CA ALA A 159 6.77 9.27 9.14
C ALA A 159 6.23 10.48 8.36
N LEU A 160 5.95 10.30 7.06
CA LEU A 160 5.33 11.31 6.22
C LEU A 160 3.91 11.63 6.71
N SER A 161 3.04 10.63 6.92
CA SER A 161 1.69 10.83 7.47
C SER A 161 1.71 11.54 8.84
N LEU A 162 2.65 11.20 9.73
CA LEU A 162 2.81 11.89 11.01
C LEU A 162 3.30 13.33 10.88
N ASN A 163 4.13 13.63 9.88
CA ASN A 163 4.62 14.99 9.65
C ASN A 163 3.54 15.87 9.01
N ASP A 164 2.81 15.33 8.05
CA ASP A 164 1.72 16.02 7.37
C ASP A 164 0.56 16.30 8.34
N THR A 165 0.19 15.31 9.17
CA THR A 165 -0.81 15.53 10.23
C THR A 165 -0.37 16.60 11.23
N LYS A 166 0.90 16.64 11.63
CA LYS A 166 1.42 17.71 12.51
C LYS A 166 1.36 19.08 11.84
N THR A 167 1.82 19.17 10.58
CA THR A 167 1.83 20.42 9.82
C THR A 167 0.41 20.96 9.65
N ALA A 168 -0.54 20.09 9.29
CA ALA A 168 -1.94 20.44 9.16
C ALA A 168 -2.57 20.83 10.52
N ILE A 169 -2.20 20.18 11.63
CA ILE A 169 -2.64 20.59 12.97
C ILE A 169 -2.08 21.96 13.36
N GLU A 170 -0.81 22.24 13.04
CA GLU A 170 -0.18 23.55 13.34
C GLU A 170 -0.85 24.69 12.58
N GLU A 171 -1.16 24.49 11.31
CA GLU A 171 -1.92 25.45 10.50
C GLU A 171 -3.33 25.67 11.06
N LEU A 172 -4.03 24.59 11.43
CA LEU A 172 -5.34 24.69 12.08
C LEU A 172 -5.25 25.46 13.41
N ASN A 173 -4.22 25.20 14.22
CA ASN A 173 -4.02 25.88 15.50
C ASN A 173 -3.75 27.38 15.33
N LYS A 174 -3.02 27.79 14.28
CA LYS A 174 -2.82 29.21 13.95
C LYS A 174 -4.15 29.89 13.61
N LEU A 175 -5.01 29.24 12.82
CA LEU A 175 -6.33 29.77 12.48
C LEU A 175 -7.23 29.91 13.71
N VAL A 176 -7.31 28.86 14.54
CA VAL A 176 -8.12 28.86 15.77
C VAL A 176 -7.61 29.90 16.77
N SER A 177 -6.29 30.05 16.92
CA SER A 177 -5.68 31.04 17.80
C SER A 177 -6.00 32.47 17.36
N GLY A 178 -5.93 32.75 16.06
CA GLY A 178 -6.32 34.05 15.49
C GLY A 178 -7.79 34.39 15.74
N LEU A 179 -8.69 33.43 15.54
CA LEU A 179 -10.12 33.61 15.82
C LEU A 179 -10.39 33.83 17.30
N THR A 180 -9.71 33.06 18.17
CA THR A 180 -9.84 33.19 19.64
C THR A 180 -9.36 34.57 20.10
N LEU A 181 -8.24 35.07 19.56
CA LEU A 181 -7.75 36.42 19.84
C LEU A 181 -8.74 37.49 19.40
N PHE A 182 -9.35 37.35 18.22
CA PHE A 182 -10.36 38.27 17.72
C PHE A 182 -11.59 38.34 18.64
N VAL A 183 -12.12 37.19 19.04
CA VAL A 183 -13.24 37.13 20.00
C VAL A 183 -12.85 37.74 21.34
N LEU A 184 -11.63 37.47 21.83
CA LEU A 184 -11.12 38.02 23.08
C LEU A 184 -11.06 39.55 23.03
N ILE A 185 -10.62 40.14 21.92
CA ILE A 185 -10.61 41.60 21.72
C ILE A 185 -12.04 42.17 21.80
N ILE A 186 -13.01 41.53 21.15
CA ILE A 186 -14.42 41.97 21.20
C ILE A 186 -14.96 41.92 22.64
N VAL A 187 -14.72 40.82 23.36
CA VAL A 187 -15.14 40.67 24.76
C VAL A 187 -14.46 41.71 25.65
N TRP A 188 -13.17 41.97 25.43
CA TRP A 188 -12.42 42.99 26.17
C TRP A 188 -12.98 44.40 25.93
N LEU A 189 -13.33 44.75 24.69
CA LEU A 189 -13.96 46.03 24.34
C LEU A 189 -15.35 46.19 24.97
N LEU A 190 -16.12 45.09 25.09
CA LEU A 190 -17.41 45.07 25.80
C LEU A 190 -17.22 45.32 27.30
N LEU A 191 -16.25 44.67 27.94
CA LEU A 191 -15.97 44.84 29.38
C LEU A 191 -15.47 46.25 29.73
N MET A 192 -14.73 46.89 28.84
CA MET A 192 -14.27 48.28 29.00
C MET A 192 -15.39 49.32 28.85
N GLY A 193 -16.61 48.92 28.49
CA GLY A 193 -17.76 49.83 28.32
C GLY A 193 -17.67 50.75 27.10
N ILE A 194 -16.69 50.52 26.22
CA ILE A 194 -16.49 51.28 24.97
C ILE A 194 -17.49 50.80 23.90
N ALA A 195 -17.89 49.53 23.95
CA ALA A 195 -18.84 48.96 23.01
C ALA A 195 -20.30 49.27 23.42
N THR A 196 -20.79 50.42 22.96
CA THR A 196 -22.22 50.78 23.02
C THR A 196 -23.03 49.94 22.02
N THR A 197 -24.37 49.93 22.18
CA THR A 197 -25.29 49.23 21.27
C THR A 197 -25.10 49.60 19.80
N GLU A 198 -24.76 50.86 19.51
CA GLU A 198 -24.48 51.34 18.15
C GLU A 198 -23.20 50.73 17.57
N VAL A 199 -22.13 50.61 18.37
CA VAL A 199 -20.87 49.97 17.96
C VAL A 199 -21.09 48.48 17.69
N LEU A 200 -21.91 47.81 18.50
CA LEU A 200 -22.25 46.40 18.28
C LEU A 200 -23.09 46.20 17.01
N LEU A 201 -24.07 47.08 16.77
CA LEU A 201 -24.85 47.06 15.53
C LEU A 201 -23.97 47.30 14.31
N PHE A 202 -23.03 48.24 14.40
CA PHE A 202 -22.06 48.48 13.34
C PHE A 202 -21.19 47.24 13.08
N ILE A 203 -20.56 46.66 14.11
CA ILE A 203 -19.71 45.46 13.97
C ILE A 203 -20.50 44.28 13.40
N SER A 204 -21.73 44.04 13.88
CA SER A 204 -22.56 42.95 13.37
C SER A 204 -22.97 43.13 11.90
N SER A 205 -23.21 44.37 11.45
CA SER A 205 -23.45 44.67 10.03
C SER A 205 -22.22 44.36 9.16
N GLN A 206 -21.01 44.72 9.63
CA GLN A 206 -19.76 44.43 8.93
C GLN A 206 -19.44 42.94 8.93
N LEU A 207 -19.73 42.25 10.03
CA LEU A 207 -19.56 40.80 10.13
C LEU A 207 -20.50 40.07 9.16
N LEU A 208 -21.77 40.51 9.05
CA LEU A 208 -22.72 39.92 8.11
C LEU A 208 -22.25 40.08 6.66
N LEU A 209 -21.70 41.26 6.32
CA LEU A 209 -21.10 41.50 5.01
C LEU A 209 -19.88 40.61 4.78
N GLY A 210 -19.04 40.43 5.80
CA GLY A 210 -17.91 39.49 5.77
C GLY A 210 -18.34 38.03 5.56
N VAL A 211 -19.39 37.58 6.25
CA VAL A 211 -19.96 36.23 6.06
C VAL A 211 -20.59 36.09 4.68
N PHE A 212 -21.23 37.12 4.14
CA PHE A 212 -21.76 37.07 2.79
C PHE A 212 -20.64 36.93 1.73
N MET A 213 -19.53 37.65 1.89
CA MET A 213 -18.39 37.57 0.96
C MET A 213 -17.58 36.27 1.11
N PHE A 214 -17.31 35.82 2.34
CA PHE A 214 -16.40 34.71 2.62
C PHE A 214 -17.09 33.43 3.07
N GLY A 215 -18.42 33.42 3.22
CA GLY A 215 -19.18 32.30 3.77
C GLY A 215 -19.00 31.02 2.97
N THR A 216 -18.96 31.11 1.64
CA THR A 216 -18.69 29.96 0.77
C THR A 216 -17.29 29.41 1.00
N SER A 217 -16.27 30.27 1.04
CA SER A 217 -14.88 29.86 1.30
C SER A 217 -14.72 29.23 2.68
N ALA A 218 -15.37 29.79 3.70
CA ALA A 218 -15.37 29.25 5.06
C ALA A 218 -16.06 27.87 5.12
N LYS A 219 -17.20 27.71 4.43
CA LYS A 219 -17.89 26.42 4.29
C LYS A 219 -16.99 25.38 3.63
N THR A 220 -16.37 25.71 2.49
CA THR A 220 -15.46 24.81 1.77
C THR A 220 -14.25 24.40 2.60
N ALA A 221 -13.66 25.34 3.35
CA ALA A 221 -12.56 25.05 4.26
C ALA A 221 -12.98 24.11 5.41
N PHE A 222 -14.17 24.34 5.97
CA PHE A 222 -14.70 23.49 7.04
C PHE A 222 -15.00 22.06 6.56
N GLU A 223 -15.59 21.90 5.38
CA GLU A 223 -15.82 20.59 4.75
C GLU A 223 -14.49 19.86 4.49
N ALA A 224 -13.47 20.58 4.00
CA ALA A 224 -12.13 20.05 3.79
C ALA A 224 -11.48 19.57 5.09
N ILE A 225 -11.58 20.34 6.18
CA ILE A 225 -11.05 19.97 7.51
C ILE A 225 -11.75 18.70 8.03
N ILE A 226 -13.08 18.62 7.94
CA ILE A 226 -13.83 17.43 8.35
C ILE A 226 -13.40 16.22 7.52
N PHE A 227 -13.25 16.39 6.21
CA PHE A 227 -12.84 15.31 5.32
C PHE A 227 -11.47 14.73 5.70
N VAL A 228 -10.46 15.58 5.93
CA VAL A 228 -9.10 15.16 6.24
C VAL A 228 -8.98 14.55 7.65
N PHE A 229 -9.57 15.21 8.67
CA PHE A 229 -9.33 14.84 10.07
C PHE A 229 -10.39 13.93 10.68
N VAL A 230 -11.64 14.03 10.23
CA VAL A 230 -12.76 13.26 10.82
C VAL A 230 -13.06 12.03 9.98
N MET A 231 -13.30 12.20 8.68
CA MET A 231 -13.61 11.08 7.78
C MET A 231 -12.37 10.25 7.47
N HIS A 232 -11.25 10.93 7.18
CA HIS A 232 -9.92 10.35 7.02
C HIS A 232 -9.89 9.04 6.18
N PRO A 233 -10.31 9.10 4.90
CA PRO A 233 -10.49 7.90 4.07
C PRO A 233 -9.18 7.27 3.54
N PHE A 234 -8.08 8.02 3.58
CA PHE A 234 -6.76 7.57 3.13
C PHE A 234 -5.64 8.28 3.90
N ASP A 235 -4.48 7.63 3.91
CA ASP A 235 -3.22 8.17 4.41
C ASP A 235 -2.23 8.44 3.27
N VAL A 236 -1.19 9.22 3.57
CA VAL A 236 -0.02 9.39 2.69
C VAL A 236 0.59 8.03 2.37
N GLY A 237 0.79 7.78 1.08
CA GLY A 237 1.28 6.51 0.54
C GLY A 237 0.19 5.50 0.19
N ASP A 238 -1.08 5.74 0.53
CA ASP A 238 -2.16 4.85 0.11
C ASP A 238 -2.36 4.94 -1.42
N ARG A 239 -2.57 3.78 -2.05
CA ARG A 239 -2.99 3.71 -3.45
C ARG A 239 -4.51 3.73 -3.50
N CYS A 240 -5.05 4.71 -4.22
CA CYS A 240 -6.47 4.95 -4.35
C CYS A 240 -6.91 4.98 -5.81
N VAL A 241 -8.22 4.86 -6.01
CA VAL A 241 -8.89 5.17 -7.28
C VAL A 241 -9.84 6.32 -7.03
N VAL A 242 -9.61 7.42 -7.75
CA VAL A 242 -10.46 8.61 -7.74
C VAL A 242 -10.87 8.87 -9.19
N ASP A 243 -12.17 9.01 -9.44
CA ASP A 243 -12.74 9.18 -10.79
C ASP A 243 -12.26 8.14 -11.82
N GLY A 244 -12.06 6.89 -11.37
CA GLY A 244 -11.58 5.80 -12.23
C GLY A 244 -10.08 5.81 -12.53
N VAL A 245 -9.34 6.82 -12.06
CA VAL A 245 -7.88 6.90 -12.23
C VAL A 245 -7.18 6.36 -10.98
N GLN A 246 -6.24 5.43 -11.17
CA GLN A 246 -5.39 4.94 -10.09
C GLN A 246 -4.28 5.94 -9.77
N VAL A 247 -4.19 6.31 -8.50
CA VAL A 247 -3.24 7.31 -7.99
C VAL A 247 -2.70 6.90 -6.63
N VAL A 248 -1.56 7.45 -6.22
CA VAL A 248 -0.98 7.27 -4.89
C VAL A 248 -1.00 8.62 -4.17
N VAL A 249 -1.43 8.65 -2.90
CA VAL A 249 -1.43 9.88 -2.10
C VAL A 249 0.01 10.28 -1.80
N GLU A 250 0.44 11.46 -2.26
CA GLU A 250 1.80 11.98 -2.01
C GLU A 250 1.82 12.89 -0.77
N GLU A 251 0.91 13.85 -0.70
CA GLU A 251 0.83 14.85 0.37
C GLU A 251 -0.63 15.18 0.68
N VAL A 252 -0.94 15.40 1.96
CA VAL A 252 -2.28 15.82 2.41
C VAL A 252 -2.19 17.17 3.11
N ASN A 253 -2.66 18.22 2.43
CA ASN A 253 -2.82 19.56 3.02
C ASN A 253 -4.24 19.74 3.56
N ILE A 254 -4.49 20.83 4.29
CA ILE A 254 -5.83 21.10 4.84
C ILE A 254 -6.89 21.24 3.73
N LEU A 255 -6.59 22.02 2.69
CA LEU A 255 -7.55 22.36 1.63
C LEU A 255 -7.41 21.49 0.39
N THR A 256 -6.25 20.90 0.17
CA THR A 256 -5.93 20.13 -1.05
C THR A 256 -5.19 18.85 -0.70
N THR A 257 -5.33 17.83 -1.54
CA THR A 257 -4.52 16.62 -1.51
C THR A 257 -3.76 16.51 -2.83
N VAL A 258 -2.49 16.18 -2.75
CA VAL A 258 -1.61 15.94 -3.89
C VAL A 258 -1.49 14.44 -4.10
N PHE A 259 -1.80 14.01 -5.30
CA PHE A 259 -1.67 12.63 -5.73
C PHE A 259 -0.59 12.51 -6.79
N LEU A 260 0.07 11.36 -6.82
CA LEU A 260 1.02 10.97 -7.85
C LEU A 260 0.42 9.86 -8.71
N ARG A 261 0.39 10.08 -10.02
CA ARG A 261 -0.02 9.07 -11.01
C ARG A 261 1.17 8.18 -11.39
N TYR A 262 0.90 7.06 -12.06
CA TYR A 262 1.91 6.07 -12.46
C TYR A 262 3.01 6.62 -13.38
N ASP A 263 2.75 7.74 -14.06
CA ASP A 263 3.68 8.47 -14.94
C ASP A 263 4.44 9.59 -14.21
N ASN A 264 4.36 9.63 -12.87
CA ASN A 264 4.86 10.69 -12.00
C ASN A 264 4.19 12.06 -12.21
N GLU A 265 3.02 12.11 -12.84
CA GLU A 265 2.22 13.33 -12.89
C GLU A 265 1.63 13.65 -11.51
N LYS A 266 1.81 14.90 -11.05
CA LYS A 266 1.19 15.41 -9.82
C LYS A 266 -0.22 15.92 -10.11
N ILE A 267 -1.20 15.39 -9.39
CA ILE A 267 -2.61 15.75 -9.53
C ILE A 267 -3.09 16.37 -8.22
N TYR A 268 -3.58 17.61 -8.29
CA TYR A 268 -4.08 18.36 -7.14
C TYR A 268 -5.59 18.28 -7.08
N TYR A 269 -6.14 17.84 -5.95
CA TYR A 269 -7.58 17.81 -5.71
C TYR A 269 -7.95 18.67 -4.51
N PRO A 270 -8.96 19.54 -4.62
CA PRO A 270 -9.57 20.18 -3.46
C PRO A 270 -10.26 19.14 -2.58
N ASN A 271 -10.00 19.18 -1.28
CA ASN A 271 -10.54 18.22 -0.32
C ASN A 271 -12.07 18.28 -0.21
N SER A 272 -12.65 19.48 -0.40
CA SER A 272 -14.11 19.66 -0.50
C SER A 272 -14.72 18.89 -1.67
N ILE A 273 -14.03 18.79 -2.81
CA ILE A 273 -14.49 18.01 -3.96
C ILE A 273 -14.28 16.52 -3.70
N LEU A 274 -13.14 16.12 -3.12
CA LEU A 274 -12.90 14.72 -2.75
C LEU A 274 -13.94 14.17 -1.79
N ALA A 275 -14.45 15.00 -0.87
CA ALA A 275 -15.52 14.64 0.05
C ALA A 275 -16.83 14.23 -0.65
N THR A 276 -17.03 14.67 -1.90
CA THR A 276 -18.21 14.33 -2.71
C THR A 276 -18.00 13.14 -3.64
N LYS A 277 -16.76 12.67 -3.78
CA LYS A 277 -16.38 11.63 -4.76
C LYS A 277 -16.28 10.26 -4.10
N ALA A 278 -16.56 9.22 -4.89
CA ALA A 278 -16.28 7.85 -4.49
C ALA A 278 -14.77 7.60 -4.52
N ILE A 279 -14.20 7.18 -3.39
CA ILE A 279 -12.78 6.89 -3.24
C ILE A 279 -12.62 5.40 -2.95
N SER A 280 -11.93 4.68 -3.84
CA SER A 280 -11.56 3.29 -3.58
C SER A 280 -10.15 3.25 -3.01
N ASN A 281 -9.93 2.64 -1.85
CA ASN A 281 -8.62 2.55 -1.22
C ASN A 281 -8.12 1.10 -1.17
N PHE A 282 -7.00 0.81 -1.83
CA PHE A 282 -6.46 -0.54 -1.89
C PHE A 282 -5.79 -0.96 -0.58
N ASN A 283 -5.11 -0.05 0.13
CA ASN A 283 -4.45 -0.36 1.39
C ASN A 283 -5.45 -0.78 2.48
N ARG A 284 -6.61 -0.11 2.51
CA ARG A 284 -7.69 -0.38 3.46
C ARG A 284 -8.58 -1.56 3.07
N SER A 285 -8.41 -2.10 1.86
CA SER A 285 -9.18 -3.23 1.37
C SER A 285 -8.59 -4.57 1.85
N PRO A 286 -9.45 -5.59 2.05
CA PRO A 286 -8.98 -6.96 2.28
C PRO A 286 -8.42 -7.56 0.99
N GLU A 287 -8.22 -8.87 0.99
CA GLU A 287 -7.87 -9.65 -0.20
C GLU A 287 -8.78 -9.36 -1.39
N MET A 288 -8.18 -9.08 -2.55
CA MET A 288 -8.90 -8.56 -3.72
C MET A 288 -8.99 -9.55 -4.87
N GLY A 289 -10.06 -9.43 -5.65
CA GLY A 289 -10.28 -10.19 -6.88
C GLY A 289 -9.65 -9.54 -8.11
N ASP A 290 -9.21 -10.36 -9.05
CA ASP A 290 -8.79 -9.93 -10.40
C ASP A 290 -9.50 -10.79 -11.45
N SER A 291 -9.56 -10.28 -12.67
CA SER A 291 -10.15 -10.97 -13.81
C SER A 291 -9.24 -10.96 -15.02
N VAL A 292 -9.08 -12.13 -15.64
CA VAL A 292 -8.38 -12.29 -16.92
C VAL A 292 -9.40 -12.66 -17.98
N GLU A 293 -9.52 -11.81 -18.99
CA GLU A 293 -10.39 -12.00 -20.14
C GLU A 293 -9.58 -12.60 -21.29
N PHE A 294 -10.15 -13.59 -21.96
CA PHE A 294 -9.52 -14.24 -23.11
C PHE A 294 -10.58 -14.78 -24.06
N ASP A 295 -10.22 -14.87 -25.33
CA ASP A 295 -11.11 -15.27 -26.41
C ASP A 295 -10.75 -16.67 -26.91
N LEU A 296 -11.75 -17.52 -27.07
CA LEU A 296 -11.61 -18.85 -27.69
C LEU A 296 -12.39 -18.90 -29.01
N ASP A 297 -11.97 -19.79 -29.91
CA ASP A 297 -12.78 -20.14 -31.08
C ASP A 297 -14.05 -20.87 -30.64
N VAL A 298 -15.19 -20.53 -31.22
CA VAL A 298 -16.48 -21.20 -30.96
C VAL A 298 -16.43 -22.68 -31.36
N SER A 299 -15.55 -23.07 -32.28
CA SER A 299 -15.34 -24.47 -32.65
C SER A 299 -14.62 -25.30 -31.57
N THR A 300 -14.17 -24.68 -30.48
CA THR A 300 -13.48 -25.38 -29.39
C THR A 300 -14.43 -26.41 -28.75
N SER A 301 -14.00 -27.67 -28.71
CA SER A 301 -14.81 -28.74 -28.14
C SER A 301 -15.11 -28.51 -26.65
N MET A 302 -16.27 -28.99 -26.21
CA MET A 302 -16.64 -28.90 -24.79
C MET A 302 -15.65 -29.66 -23.89
N GLU A 303 -15.06 -30.75 -24.39
CA GLU A 303 -14.01 -31.51 -23.71
C GLU A 303 -12.77 -30.65 -23.43
N ASN A 304 -12.30 -29.88 -24.43
CA ASN A 304 -11.17 -28.98 -24.25
C ASN A 304 -11.47 -27.86 -23.27
N ILE A 305 -12.72 -27.34 -23.24
CA ILE A 305 -13.15 -26.32 -22.27
C ILE A 305 -13.16 -26.90 -20.85
N LEU A 306 -13.63 -28.13 -20.67
CA LEU A 306 -13.62 -28.81 -19.37
C LEU A 306 -12.19 -29.10 -18.91
N ALA A 307 -11.31 -29.56 -19.82
CA ALA A 307 -9.90 -29.78 -19.55
C ALA A 307 -9.18 -28.48 -19.17
N LEU A 308 -9.48 -27.37 -19.85
CA LEU A 308 -8.99 -26.03 -19.52
C LEU A 308 -9.38 -25.63 -18.09
N LYS A 309 -10.66 -25.77 -17.74
CA LYS A 309 -11.14 -25.48 -16.38
C LYS A 309 -10.45 -26.34 -15.33
N ALA A 310 -10.24 -27.64 -15.62
CA ALA A 310 -9.56 -28.56 -14.72
C ALA A 310 -8.08 -28.19 -14.51
N LYS A 311 -7.35 -27.84 -15.57
CA LYS A 311 -5.95 -27.40 -15.49
C LYS A 311 -5.79 -26.07 -14.75
N ILE A 312 -6.66 -25.09 -15.01
CA ILE A 312 -6.66 -23.82 -14.27
C ILE A 312 -6.92 -24.08 -12.78
N LYS A 313 -7.90 -24.93 -12.46
CA LYS A 313 -8.18 -25.33 -11.09
C LYS A 313 -6.96 -25.97 -10.42
N ALA A 314 -6.30 -26.91 -11.09
CA ALA A 314 -5.10 -27.56 -10.57
C ALA A 314 -3.96 -26.55 -10.32
N TYR A 315 -3.75 -25.58 -11.22
CA TYR A 315 -2.74 -24.54 -11.05
C TYR A 315 -3.01 -23.64 -9.83
N ILE A 316 -4.26 -23.22 -9.65
CA ILE A 316 -4.68 -22.36 -8.54
C ILE A 316 -4.59 -23.13 -7.21
N ASP A 317 -5.10 -24.36 -7.17
CA ASP A 317 -5.07 -25.22 -5.98
C ASP A 317 -3.63 -25.58 -5.55
N ASN A 318 -2.69 -25.63 -6.50
CA ASN A 318 -1.26 -25.86 -6.23
C ASN A 318 -0.54 -24.60 -5.67
N LYS A 319 -1.17 -23.43 -5.67
CA LYS A 319 -0.58 -22.17 -5.19
C LYS A 319 -1.47 -21.42 -4.19
N PRO A 320 -1.82 -22.04 -3.04
CA PRO A 320 -2.71 -21.44 -2.04
C PRO A 320 -2.13 -20.18 -1.37
N GLN A 321 -0.81 -19.97 -1.44
CA GLN A 321 -0.12 -18.78 -0.95
C GLN A 321 -0.37 -17.54 -1.81
N LEU A 322 -0.67 -17.71 -3.11
CA LEU A 322 -0.91 -16.61 -4.03
C LEU A 322 -2.40 -16.38 -4.27
N TRP A 323 -3.18 -17.46 -4.29
CA TRP A 323 -4.56 -17.48 -4.73
C TRP A 323 -5.47 -18.13 -3.69
N ARG A 324 -6.68 -17.60 -3.56
CA ARG A 324 -7.75 -18.31 -2.86
C ARG A 324 -8.34 -19.40 -3.77
N PRO A 325 -8.78 -20.53 -3.18
CA PRO A 325 -9.25 -21.68 -3.95
C PRO A 325 -10.54 -21.38 -4.74
N LYS A 326 -11.31 -20.37 -4.31
CA LYS A 326 -12.52 -19.94 -5.02
C LYS A 326 -12.15 -19.16 -6.28
N HIS A 327 -12.34 -19.80 -7.43
CA HIS A 327 -12.17 -19.20 -8.76
C HIS A 327 -13.36 -19.59 -9.65
N SER A 328 -13.57 -18.85 -10.74
CA SER A 328 -14.60 -19.22 -11.72
C SER A 328 -14.18 -18.87 -13.13
N VAL A 329 -14.37 -19.80 -14.05
CA VAL A 329 -14.20 -19.60 -15.50
C VAL A 329 -15.59 -19.59 -16.12
N ARG A 330 -16.00 -18.43 -16.65
CA ARG A 330 -17.33 -18.21 -17.23
C ARG A 330 -17.20 -17.77 -18.68
N VAL A 331 -18.17 -18.16 -19.50
CA VAL A 331 -18.39 -17.58 -20.83
C VAL A 331 -19.18 -16.28 -20.62
N ARG A 332 -18.72 -15.17 -21.19
CA ARG A 332 -19.43 -13.89 -21.17
C ARG A 332 -20.45 -13.82 -22.28
N GLU A 333 -19.97 -13.98 -23.51
CA GLU A 333 -20.77 -13.83 -24.73
C GLU A 333 -20.10 -14.57 -25.89
N ILE A 334 -20.87 -14.79 -26.96
CA ILE A 334 -20.36 -15.22 -28.26
C ILE A 334 -20.53 -14.04 -29.20
N GLU A 335 -19.42 -13.52 -29.70
CA GLU A 335 -19.33 -12.41 -30.65
C GLU A 335 -19.11 -12.97 -32.06
N ASP A 336 -19.83 -12.43 -33.05
CA ASP A 336 -19.74 -12.77 -34.47
C ASP A 336 -19.82 -14.28 -34.80
N VAL A 337 -20.41 -15.07 -33.89
CA VAL A 337 -20.59 -16.54 -34.00
C VAL A 337 -19.27 -17.34 -34.07
N ASN A 338 -18.11 -16.68 -34.07
CA ASN A 338 -16.79 -17.32 -34.11
C ASN A 338 -15.93 -17.09 -32.86
N LYS A 339 -16.21 -16.02 -32.10
CA LYS A 339 -15.42 -15.62 -30.94
C LYS A 339 -16.21 -15.84 -29.67
N MET A 340 -15.76 -16.79 -28.83
CA MET A 340 -16.31 -17.00 -27.51
C MET A 340 -15.47 -16.24 -26.47
N LYS A 341 -16.02 -15.15 -25.93
CA LYS A 341 -15.36 -14.36 -24.88
C LYS A 341 -15.50 -15.07 -23.55
N MET A 342 -14.39 -15.42 -22.93
CA MET A 342 -14.34 -16.07 -21.63
C MET A 342 -13.67 -15.17 -20.59
N SER A 343 -13.97 -15.43 -19.32
CA SER A 343 -13.35 -14.73 -18.21
C SER A 343 -13.06 -15.66 -17.05
N LEU A 344 -11.81 -15.59 -16.60
CA LEU A 344 -11.34 -16.19 -15.37
C LEU A 344 -11.37 -15.14 -14.27
N TYR A 345 -12.17 -15.38 -13.23
CA TYR A 345 -12.18 -14.61 -12.00
C TYR A 345 -11.40 -15.37 -10.93
N VAL A 346 -10.41 -14.71 -10.34
CA VAL A 346 -9.54 -15.23 -9.27
C VAL A 346 -9.49 -14.25 -8.12
N THR A 347 -9.21 -14.75 -6.92
CA THR A 347 -9.00 -13.90 -5.73
C THR A 347 -7.58 -14.07 -5.24
N HIS A 348 -6.86 -12.95 -5.13
CA HIS A 348 -5.50 -12.91 -4.61
C HIS A 348 -5.51 -13.03 -3.08
N THR A 349 -4.41 -13.52 -2.50
CA THR A 349 -4.15 -13.48 -1.05
C THR A 349 -3.66 -12.12 -0.54
N ILE A 350 -3.48 -11.15 -1.45
CA ILE A 350 -3.03 -9.79 -1.14
C ILE A 350 -4.09 -8.78 -1.54
N ASN A 351 -4.00 -7.58 -0.97
CA ASN A 351 -4.65 -6.40 -1.52
C ASN A 351 -3.79 -5.82 -2.67
N PHE A 352 -4.30 -4.79 -3.36
CA PHE A 352 -3.63 -4.20 -4.52
C PHE A 352 -2.81 -2.95 -4.19
N GLN A 353 -2.40 -2.79 -2.92
CA GLN A 353 -1.51 -1.69 -2.53
C GLN A 353 -0.15 -1.81 -3.22
N ASN A 354 0.43 -3.02 -3.22
CA ASN A 354 1.63 -3.35 -3.98
C ASN A 354 1.27 -3.73 -5.42
N TYR A 355 1.33 -2.74 -6.32
CA TYR A 355 0.96 -2.94 -7.71
C TYR A 355 1.92 -3.86 -8.46
N ASP A 356 3.22 -3.80 -8.16
CA ASP A 356 4.24 -4.59 -8.86
C ASP A 356 4.02 -6.08 -8.59
N GLU A 357 3.83 -6.44 -7.32
CA GLU A 357 3.54 -7.82 -6.93
C GLU A 357 2.21 -8.33 -7.51
N LYS A 358 1.18 -7.47 -7.54
CA LYS A 358 -0.07 -7.80 -8.24
C LYS A 358 0.19 -8.07 -9.73
N SER A 359 0.93 -7.18 -10.40
CA SER A 359 1.23 -7.26 -11.83
C SER A 359 2.04 -8.51 -12.17
N ASP A 360 3.03 -8.86 -11.34
CA ASP A 360 3.83 -10.07 -11.47
C ASP A 360 2.96 -11.32 -11.34
N ARG A 361 2.10 -11.38 -10.31
CA ARG A 361 1.16 -12.51 -10.11
C ARG A 361 0.22 -12.67 -11.32
N ARG A 362 -0.33 -11.55 -11.82
CA ARG A 362 -1.20 -11.56 -13.00
C ARG A 362 -0.45 -12.00 -14.25
N SER A 363 0.76 -11.49 -14.47
CA SER A 363 1.57 -11.84 -15.64
C SER A 363 1.94 -13.33 -15.65
N ASN A 364 2.32 -13.88 -14.50
CA ASN A 364 2.58 -15.31 -14.35
C ASN A 364 1.32 -16.17 -14.62
N LEU A 365 0.14 -15.71 -14.18
CA LEU A 365 -1.12 -16.39 -14.49
C LEU A 365 -1.44 -16.38 -15.99
N VAL A 366 -1.23 -15.25 -16.67
CA VAL A 366 -1.45 -15.13 -18.12
C VAL A 366 -0.47 -16.02 -18.90
N MET A 367 0.80 -16.07 -18.48
CA MET A 367 1.80 -16.96 -19.10
C MET A 367 1.45 -18.43 -18.89
N GLU A 368 0.91 -18.80 -17.74
CA GLU A 368 0.42 -20.16 -17.52
C GLU A 368 -0.78 -20.48 -18.41
N LEU A 369 -1.74 -19.55 -18.55
CA LEU A 369 -2.88 -19.73 -19.45
C LEU A 369 -2.42 -19.98 -20.89
N LYS A 370 -1.39 -19.25 -21.35
CA LYS A 370 -0.75 -19.52 -22.65
C LYS A 370 -0.27 -20.96 -22.77
N ASN A 371 0.48 -21.46 -21.77
CA ASN A 371 0.99 -22.83 -21.79
C ASN A 371 -0.16 -23.85 -21.83
N ILE A 372 -1.22 -23.64 -21.04
CA ILE A 372 -2.40 -24.51 -21.03
C ILE A 372 -3.09 -24.51 -22.41
N PHE A 373 -3.21 -23.35 -23.07
CA PHE A 373 -3.78 -23.26 -24.41
C PHE A 373 -2.96 -24.03 -25.44
N GLU A 374 -1.63 -23.93 -25.39
CA GLU A 374 -0.72 -24.67 -26.29
C GLU A 374 -0.83 -26.18 -26.07
N GLU A 375 -0.86 -26.64 -24.82
CA GLU A 375 -0.99 -28.06 -24.49
C GLU A 375 -2.34 -28.67 -24.91
N LEU A 376 -3.42 -27.88 -24.85
CA LEU A 376 -4.76 -28.32 -25.25
C LEU A 376 -5.04 -28.08 -26.75
N GLY A 377 -4.08 -27.49 -27.49
CA GLY A 377 -4.25 -27.15 -28.90
C GLY A 377 -5.35 -26.11 -29.15
N ILE A 378 -5.68 -25.28 -28.16
CA ILE A 378 -6.70 -24.24 -28.26
C ILE A 378 -6.12 -23.10 -29.08
N LYS A 379 -6.75 -22.82 -30.22
CA LYS A 379 -6.35 -21.75 -31.15
C LYS A 379 -7.56 -20.85 -31.42
N TYR A 380 -7.27 -19.61 -31.78
CA TYR A 380 -8.28 -18.67 -32.30
C TYR A 380 -8.00 -18.42 -33.78
N HIS A 381 -9.02 -18.57 -34.61
CA HIS A 381 -8.95 -18.24 -36.04
C HIS A 381 -9.77 -16.98 -36.33
N LEU A 382 -9.23 -16.13 -37.20
CA LEU A 382 -9.98 -15.01 -37.75
C LEU A 382 -11.07 -15.53 -38.68
N LEU A 383 -12.16 -14.78 -38.81
CA LEU A 383 -13.19 -15.08 -39.81
C LEU A 383 -12.56 -15.13 -41.22
N PRO A 384 -12.97 -16.09 -42.07
CA PRO A 384 -12.60 -16.06 -43.48
C PRO A 384 -13.03 -14.72 -44.09
N GLN A 385 -12.07 -13.96 -44.61
CA GLN A 385 -12.38 -12.71 -45.32
C GLN A 385 -12.53 -13.00 -46.81
N GLU A 386 -13.64 -12.57 -47.40
CA GLU A 386 -13.83 -12.60 -48.84
C GLU A 386 -12.94 -11.53 -49.49
N VAL A 387 -11.92 -11.96 -50.22
CA VAL A 387 -11.04 -11.05 -50.97
C VAL A 387 -11.55 -10.96 -52.41
N LEU A 388 -12.25 -9.87 -52.71
CA LEU A 388 -12.67 -9.54 -54.08
C LEU A 388 -11.46 -9.02 -54.88
N ILE A 389 -10.79 -9.91 -55.60
CA ILE A 389 -9.69 -9.54 -56.50
C ILE A 389 -10.29 -9.02 -57.81
N ARG A 390 -10.28 -7.70 -58.00
CA ARG A 390 -10.61 -7.09 -59.29
C ARG A 390 -9.34 -6.91 -60.10
N TYR A 391 -9.23 -7.63 -61.23
CA TYR A 391 -8.16 -7.43 -62.20
C TYR A 391 -8.39 -6.13 -62.97
N VAL A 392 -7.60 -5.09 -62.70
CA VAL A 392 -7.55 -3.88 -63.52
C VAL A 392 -6.54 -4.12 -64.63
N GLY A 393 -6.96 -4.86 -65.67
CA GLY A 393 -6.13 -5.11 -66.84
C GLY A 393 -5.88 -3.84 -67.65
N SER A 394 -4.65 -3.66 -68.12
CA SER A 394 -4.28 -2.58 -69.06
C SER A 394 -5.15 -2.64 -70.30
N ALA A 395 -5.76 -1.51 -70.67
CA ALA A 395 -6.58 -1.35 -71.86
C ALA A 395 -5.91 -1.98 -73.10
N SER A 396 -6.60 -2.88 -73.78
CA SER A 396 -6.22 -3.35 -75.11
C SER A 396 -6.36 -2.19 -76.12
N PRO A 397 -5.40 -1.97 -77.03
CA PRO A 397 -5.52 -0.92 -78.03
C PRO A 397 -6.63 -1.26 -79.03
N PRO A 398 -7.33 -0.26 -79.59
CA PRO A 398 -8.42 -0.49 -80.53
C PRO A 398 -7.89 -1.14 -81.83
N VAL A 399 -8.52 -2.24 -82.22
CA VAL A 399 -8.30 -2.92 -83.50
C VAL A 399 -8.79 -1.98 -84.61
N SER A 400 -7.87 -1.38 -85.36
CA SER A 400 -8.18 -0.64 -86.59
C SER A 400 -8.57 -1.62 -87.69
N THR A 401 -9.81 -1.55 -88.15
CA THR A 401 -10.37 -2.30 -89.27
C THR A 401 -9.66 -1.88 -90.57
N ALA A 402 -8.87 -2.76 -91.16
CA ALA A 402 -8.32 -2.55 -92.51
C ALA A 402 -9.31 -3.10 -93.55
N THR A 403 -10.01 -2.18 -94.21
CA THR A 403 -10.80 -2.42 -95.42
C THR A 403 -9.91 -2.97 -96.52
N ARG A 404 -10.25 -4.15 -97.07
CA ARG A 404 -9.63 -4.71 -98.28
C ARG A 404 -10.66 -4.70 -99.41
N LEU A 405 -10.46 -3.86 -100.42
CA LEU A 405 -11.11 -3.98 -101.73
C LEU A 405 -10.01 -4.14 -102.78
N SER A 406 -10.27 -5.13 -103.66
CA SER A 406 -9.51 -5.65 -104.81
C SER A 406 -8.11 -6.18 -104.56
#